data_AF-A0A9E8Z8F0-F1
#
_entry.id   AF-A0A9E8Z8F0-F1
#
_cell.length_a   1.000
_cell.length_b   1.000
_cell.length_c   1.000
_cell.angle_alpha   90.00
_cell.angle_beta   90.00
_cell.angle_gamma   90.00
#
_symmetry.space_group_name_H-M   'P 1'
#
loop_
_entity.id
_entity.type
_entity.pdbx_description
1 polymer ?
#
loop_
_entity_poly.entity_id
_entity_poly.type
_entity_poly.pdbx_seq_one_letter_code
_entity_poly.pdbx_strand_id
1 'polypeptide(L)'
;MKIVWEQSIYVGNAPVFCSICGCQSYPVRNQNNQLLLAVIYNKQGVALGEACRDCVASGSVGIRSRLEERIQSLQAKIAELQTLAETEIQTPSLEQEFQAYRRDTV
;
A
#
# COMPACT_ATOMS: atom_id res chain seq x y z
N MET A 1 -12.79 -15.32 7.60
CA MET A 1 -11.85 -14.20 7.74
C MET A 1 -12.13 -13.54 9.07
N LYS A 2 -11.11 -13.20 9.85
CA LYS A 2 -11.25 -12.42 11.08
C LYS A 2 -10.21 -11.30 11.09
N ILE A 3 -10.50 -10.21 11.78
CA ILE A 3 -9.55 -9.13 12.03
C ILE A 3 -9.31 -9.06 13.54
N VAL A 4 -8.04 -9.06 13.95
CA VAL A 4 -7.64 -9.07 15.37
C VAL A 4 -6.58 -7.99 15.60
N TRP A 5 -6.66 -7.29 16.73
CA TRP A 5 -5.61 -6.36 17.14
C TRP A 5 -4.47 -7.15 17.79
N GLU A 6 -3.30 -7.16 17.15
CA GLU A 6 -2.10 -7.83 17.62
C GLU A 6 -0.99 -6.83 17.94
N GLN A 7 -0.06 -7.23 18.80
CA GLN A 7 1.12 -6.42 19.08
C GLN A 7 1.94 -6.27 17.80
N SER A 8 2.30 -5.04 17.46
CA SER A 8 3.17 -4.73 16.33
C SER A 8 4.52 -5.42 16.53
N ILE A 9 4.89 -6.26 15.56
CA ILE A 9 6.23 -6.87 15.47
C ILE A 9 7.25 -5.93 14.81
N TYR A 10 6.79 -4.84 14.21
CA TYR A 10 7.66 -3.82 13.62
C TYR A 10 8.22 -2.92 14.73
N VAL A 11 9.51 -2.58 14.61
CA VAL A 11 10.20 -1.74 15.59
C VAL A 11 9.64 -0.32 15.57
N GLY A 12 9.15 0.15 16.72
CA GLY A 12 8.61 1.51 16.87
C GLY A 12 7.27 1.73 16.14
N ASN A 13 6.98 2.99 15.81
CA ASN A 13 5.74 3.39 15.14
C ASN A 13 5.84 3.25 13.60
N ALA A 14 6.42 2.16 13.12
CA ALA A 14 6.62 1.94 11.71
C ALA A 14 5.26 1.78 10.99
N PRO A 15 5.04 2.51 9.89
CA PRO A 15 3.79 2.41 9.15
C PRO A 15 3.71 1.13 8.32
N VAL A 16 2.49 0.64 8.14
CA VAL A 16 2.14 -0.46 7.22
C VAL A 16 1.13 0.02 6.19
N PHE A 17 1.02 -0.68 5.05
CA PHE A 17 -0.06 -0.41 4.10
C PHE A 17 -1.29 -1.23 4.46
N CYS A 18 -2.44 -0.56 4.60
CA CYS A 18 -3.71 -1.24 4.82
C CYS A 18 -4.03 -2.13 3.61
N SER A 19 -4.24 -3.42 3.80
CA SER A 19 -4.67 -4.36 2.75
C SER A 19 -6.09 -4.07 2.24
N ILE A 20 -6.89 -3.31 2.99
CA ILE A 20 -8.27 -2.96 2.60
C ILE A 20 -8.29 -1.72 1.71
N CYS A 21 -7.83 -0.55 2.19
CA CYS A 21 -7.90 0.70 1.43
C CYS A 21 -6.60 1.08 0.70
N GLY A 22 -5.46 0.50 1.06
CA GLY A 22 -4.16 0.81 0.46
C GLY A 22 -3.46 2.03 1.03
N CYS A 23 -4.13 2.79 1.90
CA CYS A 23 -3.51 3.90 2.60
C CYS A 23 -2.49 3.40 3.63
N GLN A 24 -1.51 4.25 3.89
CA GLN A 24 -0.57 4.08 4.98
C GLN A 24 -1.30 4.15 6.33
N SER A 25 -0.97 3.22 7.22
CA SER A 25 -1.55 3.10 8.55
C SER A 25 -0.45 2.99 9.59
N TYR A 26 -0.64 3.68 10.71
CA TYR A 26 0.27 3.58 11.84
C TYR A 26 -0.31 2.65 12.91
N PRO A 27 0.55 1.92 13.65
CA PRO A 27 0.12 1.19 14.83
C PRO A 27 -0.61 2.10 15.83
N VAL A 28 -1.66 1.58 16.46
CA VAL A 28 -2.39 2.29 17.52
C VAL A 28 -1.78 1.96 18.88
N ARG A 29 -1.61 2.96 19.75
CA ARG A 29 -1.17 2.72 21.12
C ARG A 29 -2.35 2.24 21.97
N ASN A 30 -2.14 1.16 22.73
CA ASN A 30 -3.08 0.75 23.78
C ASN A 30 -2.75 1.42 25.12
N GLN A 31 -3.56 1.13 26.14
CA GLN A 31 -3.40 1.69 27.49
C GLN A 31 -2.08 1.29 28.18
N ASN A 32 -1.50 0.16 27.79
CA ASN A 32 -0.21 -0.33 28.30
C ASN A 32 0.99 0.19 27.48
N ASN A 33 0.78 1.22 26.66
CA ASN A 33 1.78 1.80 25.75
C ASN A 33 2.34 0.81 24.70
N GLN A 34 1.64 -0.30 24.45
CA GLN A 34 1.96 -1.26 23.41
C GLN A 34 1.39 -0.76 22.08
N LEU A 35 2.17 -0.90 21.01
CA LEU A 35 1.74 -0.58 19.66
C LEU A 35 1.02 -1.79 19.08
N LEU A 36 -0.19 -1.59 18.56
CA LEU A 36 -1.04 -2.63 18.00
C LEU A 36 -1.32 -2.37 16.52
N LEU A 37 -1.42 -3.44 15.74
CA LEU A 37 -1.90 -3.44 14.36
C LEU A 37 -3.10 -4.38 14.24
N ALA A 38 -4.05 -4.03 13.37
CA ALA A 38 -5.14 -4.94 13.05
C ALA A 38 -4.67 -5.92 11.97
N VAL A 39 -4.57 -7.19 12.31
CA VAL A 39 -4.12 -8.26 11.39
C VAL A 39 -5.33 -9.02 10.86
N ILE A 40 -5.35 -9.26 9.54
CA ILE A 40 -6.40 -9.98 8.83
C ILE A 40 -5.98 -11.44 8.71
N TYR A 41 -6.81 -12.36 9.20
CA TYR A 41 -6.60 -13.80 9.07
C TYR A 41 -7.64 -14.44 8.16
N ASN A 42 -7.21 -15.40 7.34
CA ASN A 42 -8.12 -16.29 6.61
C ASN A 42 -8.79 -17.31 7.56
N LYS A 43 -9.59 -18.25 7.01
CA LYS A 43 -10.29 -19.26 7.81
C LYS A 43 -9.33 -20.30 8.44
N GLN A 44 -8.16 -20.48 7.85
CA GLN A 44 -7.10 -21.40 8.27
C GLN A 44 -6.13 -20.78 9.29
N GLY A 45 -6.32 -19.50 9.65
CA GLY A 45 -5.43 -18.80 10.57
C GLY A 45 -4.15 -18.26 9.94
N VAL A 46 -4.06 -18.20 8.60
CA VAL A 46 -2.94 -17.57 7.90
C VAL A 46 -3.18 -16.07 7.80
N ALA A 47 -2.16 -15.27 8.15
CA ALA A 47 -2.18 -13.82 8.02
C ALA A 47 -2.21 -13.42 6.54
N LEU A 48 -3.13 -12.54 6.18
CA LEU A 48 -3.32 -11.99 4.83
C LEU A 48 -2.79 -10.55 4.70
N GLY A 49 -2.47 -9.90 5.82
CA GLY A 49 -1.97 -8.53 5.89
C GLY A 49 -2.64 -7.72 7.00
N GLU A 50 -2.37 -6.42 7.03
CA GLU A 50 -2.81 -5.50 8.06
C GLU A 50 -3.93 -4.55 7.59
N ALA A 51 -4.75 -4.06 8.52
CA ALA A 51 -5.82 -3.11 8.28
C ALA A 51 -5.63 -1.82 9.08
N CYS A 52 -6.03 -0.68 8.51
CA CYS A 52 -6.07 0.57 9.25
C CYS A 52 -7.28 0.65 10.19
N ARG A 53 -7.17 1.47 11.23
CA ARG A 53 -8.23 1.71 12.22
C ARG A 53 -9.57 2.06 11.56
N ASP A 54 -9.56 2.92 10.55
CA ASP A 54 -10.79 3.38 9.90
C ASP A 54 -11.48 2.28 9.10
N CYS A 55 -10.69 1.38 8.50
CA CYS A 55 -11.21 0.18 7.84
C CYS A 55 -11.85 -0.76 8.85
N VAL A 56 -11.18 -1.03 9.98
CA VAL A 56 -11.76 -1.86 11.05
C VAL A 56 -13.05 -1.25 11.61
N ALA A 57 -13.07 0.06 11.86
CA ALA A 57 -14.22 0.76 12.44
C ALA A 57 -15.45 0.78 11.53
N SER A 58 -15.27 0.69 10.20
CA SER A 58 -16.39 0.69 9.24
C SER A 58 -17.22 -0.58 9.21
N GLY A 59 -16.79 -1.63 9.91
CA GLY A 59 -17.47 -2.92 9.93
C GLY A 59 -17.45 -3.63 8.58
N SER A 60 -18.11 -4.78 8.50
CA SER A 60 -18.05 -5.68 7.34
C SER A 60 -18.56 -5.03 6.03
N VAL A 61 -19.61 -4.22 6.11
CA VAL A 61 -20.20 -3.53 4.94
C VAL A 61 -19.23 -2.49 4.39
N GLY A 62 -18.66 -1.63 5.24
CA GLY A 62 -17.69 -0.61 4.80
C GLY A 62 -16.38 -1.21 4.31
N ILE A 63 -15.92 -2.31 4.92
CA ILE A 63 -14.76 -3.07 4.44
C ILE A 63 -15.01 -3.60 3.02
N ARG A 64 -16.19 -4.18 2.76
CA ARG A 64 -16.54 -4.69 1.44
C ARG A 64 -16.56 -3.58 0.38
N SER A 65 -17.22 -2.46 0.66
CA SER A 65 -17.24 -1.29 -0.25
C SER A 65 -15.83 -0.82 -0.62
N ARG A 66 -14.96 -0.65 0.39
CA ARG A 66 -13.58 -0.18 0.17
C ARG A 66 -12.73 -1.18 -0.59
N LEU A 67 -12.94 -2.49 -0.38
CA LEU A 67 -12.28 -3.51 -1.17
C LEU A 67 -12.72 -3.45 -2.63
N GLU A 68 -14.02 -3.31 -2.90
CA GLU A 68 -14.56 -3.18 -4.25
C GLU A 68 -14.02 -1.93 -4.96
N GLU A 69 -14.03 -0.77 -4.29
CA GLU A 69 -13.43 0.48 -4.78
C GLU A 69 -11.94 0.30 -5.10
N ARG A 70 -11.19 -0.34 -4.19
CA ARG A 70 -9.76 -0.58 -4.39
C ARG A 70 -9.49 -1.56 -5.53
N ILE A 71 -10.28 -2.62 -5.67
CA ILE A 71 -10.15 -3.58 -6.77
C ILE A 71 -10.33 -2.85 -8.11
N GLN A 72 -11.37 -2.02 -8.24
CA GLN A 72 -11.61 -1.23 -9.44
C GLN A 72 -10.44 -0.28 -9.74
N SER A 73 -9.96 0.44 -8.73
CA SER A 73 -8.81 1.34 -8.88
C SER A 73 -7.53 0.60 -9.30
N LEU A 74 -7.25 -0.56 -8.72
CA LEU A 74 -6.08 -1.37 -9.06
C LEU A 74 -6.19 -1.96 -10.47
N GLN A 75 -7.38 -2.38 -10.90
CA GLN A 75 -7.61 -2.85 -12.28
C GLN A 75 -7.35 -1.75 -13.30
N ALA A 76 -7.83 -0.53 -13.03
CA ALA A 76 -7.53 0.64 -13.88
C ALA A 76 -6.02 0.92 -13.94
N LYS A 77 -5.34 0.90 -12.78
CA LYS A 77 -3.89 1.08 -12.70
C LYS A 77 -3.11 0.01 -13.47
N ILE A 78 -3.55 -1.25 -13.40
CA ILE A 78 -2.93 -2.34 -14.15
C ILE A 78 -3.07 -2.10 -15.65
N ALA A 79 -4.24 -1.67 -16.13
CA ALA A 79 -4.45 -1.35 -17.54
C ALA A 79 -3.55 -0.18 -18.01
N GLU A 80 -3.40 0.87 -17.19
CA GLU A 80 -2.46 1.97 -17.45
C GLU A 80 -1.02 1.46 -17.56
N LEU A 81 -0.58 0.63 -16.61
CA LEU A 81 0.77 0.07 -16.61
C LEU A 81 1.03 -0.87 -17.79
N GLN A 82 0.03 -1.64 -18.21
CA GLN A 82 0.11 -2.48 -19.41
C GLN A 82 0.31 -1.63 -20.67
N THR A 83 -0.43 -0.53 -20.79
CA THR A 83 -0.28 0.43 -21.91
C THR A 83 1.13 1.02 -21.94
N LEU A 84 1.68 1.38 -20.78
CA LEU A 84 3.05 1.88 -20.68
C LEU A 84 4.08 0.80 -21.06
N ALA A 85 3.86 -0.45 -20.68
CA ALA A 85 4.76 -1.56 -20.98
C ALA A 85 4.78 -1.96 -22.46
N GLU A 86 3.70 -1.70 -23.20
CA GLU A 86 3.61 -1.92 -24.65
C GLU A 86 4.32 -0.83 -25.46
N THR A 87 4.57 0.33 -24.86
CA THR A 87 5.27 1.43 -25.52
C THR A 87 6.77 1.18 -25.49
N GLU A 88 7.46 1.37 -26.61
CA GLU A 88 8.92 1.33 -26.64
C GLU A 88 9.50 2.42 -25.74
N ILE A 89 10.20 2.03 -24.68
CA ILE A 89 10.83 2.96 -23.75
C ILE A 89 12.11 3.48 -24.41
N GLN A 90 12.05 4.68 -24.97
CA GLN A 90 13.25 5.39 -25.41
C GLN A 90 13.98 5.92 -24.19
N THR A 91 15.16 5.36 -23.92
CA THR A 91 16.10 5.90 -22.94
C THR A 91 17.15 6.73 -23.67
N PRO A 92 17.53 7.91 -23.15
CA PRO A 92 18.60 8.68 -23.75
C PRO A 92 19.91 7.87 -23.71
N SER A 93 20.74 8.00 -24.75
CA SER A 93 22.11 7.48 -24.70
C SER A 93 22.97 8.36 -23.77
N LEU A 94 24.05 7.79 -23.23
CA LEU A 94 25.02 8.56 -22.42
C LEU A 94 25.52 9.80 -23.18
N GLU A 95 25.81 9.69 -24.48
CA GLU A 95 26.23 10.81 -25.31
C GLU A 95 25.16 11.90 -25.43
N GLN A 96 23.88 11.53 -25.51
CA GLN A 96 22.77 12.49 -25.54
C GLN A 96 22.63 13.23 -24.21
N GLU A 97 22.82 12.54 -23.08
CA GLU A 97 22.85 13.18 -21.77
C GLU A 97 24.03 14.16 -21.63
N PHE A 98 25.25 13.76 -22.00
CA PHE A 98 26.43 14.64 -21.94
C PHE A 98 26.32 15.89 -22.81
N GLN A 99 25.67 15.80 -23.97
CA GLN A 99 25.45 16.96 -24.84
C GLN A 99 24.43 17.96 -24.26
N ALA A 100 23.42 17.49 -23.54
CA ALA A 100 22.44 18.35 -22.88
C ALA A 100 23.10 19.19 -21.77
N TYR A 101 23.90 18.57 -20.90
CA TYR A 101 24.55 19.26 -19.77
C TYR A 101 25.77 20.11 -20.15
N ARG A 102 26.30 19.99 -21.38
CA ARG A 102 27.33 20.90 -21.89
C ARG A 102 26.80 22.29 -22.27
N ARG A 103 25.49 22.44 -22.53
CA ARG A 103 24.91 23.73 -22.96
C ARG A 103 24.69 24.71 -21.81
N ASP A 104 24.73 24.25 -20.56
CA ASP A 104 24.51 25.07 -19.37
C ASP A 104 25.80 25.66 -18.76
N THR A 105 26.92 25.60 -19.50
CA THR A 105 28.25 26.08 -19.02
C THR A 105 28.90 27.15 -19.93
N VAL A 106 28.10 27.89 -20.71
CA VAL A 106 28.57 29.08 -21.46
C VAL A 106 27.97 30.35 -20.88
#